data_AF-A0A7W7AC99-F1
#
_entry.id   AF-A0A7W7AC99-F1
#
_cell.length_a   1.000
_cell.length_b   1.000
_cell.length_c   1.000
_cell.angle_alpha   90.00
_cell.angle_beta   90.00
_cell.angle_gamma   90.00
#
_symmetry.space_group_name_H-M   'P 1'
#
loop_
_entity.id
_entity.type
_entity.pdbx_description
1 polymer ?
#
loop_
_entity_poly.entity_id
_entity_poly.type
_entity_poly.pdbx_seq_one_letter_code
_entity_poly.pdbx_strand_id
1 'polypeptide(L)'
;MHATPSSASDSPTALPARAGRAEFGHASGNAMSMKWSALHDAAAVVCTLAGLQPEPRKPEVRNFPAIMRDTGGWRCELAKQGVDDLAAIMEPGLAALLAVSARGQSPAAAATALWHEFLVARAGLLTLIPPLGIKRRP
;
A
#
# COMPACT_ATOMS: atom_id res chain seq x y z
N MET A 1 68.78 -34.78 15.26
CA MET A 1 67.60 -35.61 14.92
C MET A 1 66.46 -35.17 15.83
N HIS A 2 65.24 -35.08 15.27
CA HIS A 2 64.01 -34.42 15.77
C HIS A 2 63.97 -32.90 15.58
N ALA A 3 62.90 -32.24 15.14
CA ALA A 3 61.69 -32.54 14.35
C ALA A 3 61.08 -31.15 14.01
N THR A 4 60.24 -31.09 12.99
CA THR A 4 59.60 -29.93 12.33
C THR A 4 58.45 -29.28 13.17
N PRO A 5 57.48 -28.51 12.59
CA PRO A 5 57.49 -27.08 12.26
C PRO A 5 56.25 -26.32 12.80
N SER A 6 56.00 -25.10 12.29
CA SER A 6 54.66 -24.49 12.07
C SER A 6 53.99 -23.73 13.23
N SER A 7 53.64 -22.46 12.95
CA SER A 7 52.28 -21.94 13.10
C SER A 7 52.16 -20.61 12.36
N ALA A 8 51.59 -20.66 11.16
CA ALA A 8 50.94 -19.51 10.53
C ALA A 8 49.56 -19.33 11.17
N SER A 9 49.26 -18.12 11.66
CA SER A 9 47.92 -17.76 12.11
C SER A 9 47.07 -17.40 10.90
N ASP A 10 46.18 -18.31 10.51
CA ASP A 10 45.06 -18.05 9.63
C ASP A 10 44.00 -17.23 10.37
N SER A 11 43.66 -16.08 9.81
CA SER A 11 42.48 -15.30 10.21
C SER A 11 41.22 -15.94 9.64
N PRO A 12 40.14 -16.15 10.42
CA PRO A 12 38.90 -16.62 9.85
C PRO A 12 38.22 -15.47 9.08
N THR A 13 38.19 -15.61 7.76
CA THR A 13 37.31 -14.85 6.86
C THR A 13 35.86 -15.07 7.28
N ALA A 14 35.29 -14.09 7.98
CA ALA A 14 33.86 -14.04 8.27
C ALA A 14 33.10 -13.73 6.97
N LEU A 15 32.43 -14.75 6.42
CA LEU A 15 31.47 -14.58 5.33
C LEU A 15 30.30 -13.71 5.81
N PRO A 16 29.91 -12.64 5.09
CA PRO A 16 28.70 -11.90 5.44
C PRO A 16 27.47 -12.79 5.20
N ALA A 17 26.68 -12.94 6.27
CA ALA A 17 25.41 -13.63 6.24
C ALA A 17 24.44 -12.94 5.26
N ARG A 18 23.97 -13.75 4.29
CA ARG A 18 22.83 -13.60 3.38
C ARG A 18 21.80 -12.51 3.76
N ALA A 19 22.08 -11.26 3.41
CA ALA A 19 21.17 -10.11 3.48
C ALA A 19 20.23 -10.02 2.25
N GLY A 20 19.60 -11.13 1.86
CA GLY A 20 18.86 -11.19 0.58
C GLY A 20 17.34 -11.31 0.68
N ARG A 21 16.77 -11.56 1.87
CA ARG A 21 15.36 -12.02 1.98
C ARG A 21 14.40 -11.04 2.66
N ALA A 22 14.88 -9.97 3.30
CA ALA A 22 14.02 -9.05 4.06
C ALA A 22 13.73 -7.70 3.36
N GLU A 23 14.58 -7.24 2.44
CA GLU A 23 14.49 -5.92 1.81
C GLU A 23 13.28 -5.78 0.86
N PHE A 24 13.08 -6.75 -0.05
CA PHE A 24 12.04 -6.68 -1.08
C PHE A 24 10.61 -6.66 -0.51
N GLY A 25 10.36 -7.42 0.57
CA GLY A 25 9.05 -7.44 1.23
C GLY A 25 8.76 -6.15 1.98
N HIS A 26 9.79 -5.53 2.57
CA HIS A 26 9.67 -4.26 3.29
C HIS A 26 9.46 -3.09 2.33
N ALA A 27 10.24 -3.03 1.24
CA ALA A 27 10.09 -2.02 0.19
C ALA A 27 8.70 -2.09 -0.49
N SER A 28 8.22 -3.30 -0.81
CA SER A 28 6.87 -3.51 -1.36
C SER A 28 5.76 -3.13 -0.38
N GLY A 29 5.91 -3.46 0.91
CA GLY A 29 4.96 -3.06 1.96
C GLY A 29 4.91 -1.54 2.19
N ASN A 30 6.07 -0.86 2.08
CA ASN A 30 6.13 0.59 2.13
C ASN A 30 5.48 1.22 0.90
N ALA A 31 5.67 0.64 -0.30
CA ALA A 31 5.04 1.11 -1.53
C ALA A 31 3.51 1.07 -1.46
N MET A 32 2.90 -0.02 -0.97
CA MET A 32 1.44 -0.10 -0.78
C MET A 32 0.95 0.95 0.21
N SER A 33 1.68 1.16 1.31
CA SER A 33 1.31 2.15 2.33
C SER A 33 1.34 3.58 1.79
N MET A 34 2.35 3.92 0.99
CA MET A 34 2.44 5.22 0.31
C MET A 34 1.30 5.42 -0.69
N LYS A 35 1.05 4.44 -1.58
CA LYS A 35 -0.06 4.52 -2.54
C LYS A 35 -1.41 4.65 -1.85
N TRP A 36 -1.62 3.91 -0.76
CA TRP A 36 -2.85 3.99 0.02
C TRP A 36 -3.08 5.37 0.63
N SER A 37 -2.03 5.99 1.19
CA SER A 37 -2.12 7.36 1.71
C SER A 37 -2.42 8.36 0.59
N ALA A 38 -1.66 8.29 -0.51
CA ALA A 38 -1.83 9.16 -1.66
C ALA A 38 -3.23 9.07 -2.27
N LEU A 39 -3.80 7.86 -2.35
CA LEU A 39 -5.18 7.63 -2.78
C LEU A 39 -6.19 8.36 -1.89
N HIS A 40 -6.01 8.34 -0.57
CA HIS A 40 -6.92 9.02 0.35
C HIS A 40 -6.79 10.54 0.27
N ASP A 41 -5.58 11.05 0.02
CA ASP A 41 -5.35 12.47 -0.16
C ASP A 41 -5.94 12.96 -1.50
N ALA A 42 -5.77 12.18 -2.58
CA ALA A 42 -6.44 12.42 -3.86
C ALA A 42 -7.97 12.37 -3.72
N ALA A 43 -8.50 11.37 -3.01
CA ALA A 43 -9.93 11.23 -2.79
C ALA A 43 -10.50 12.41 -1.97
N ALA A 44 -9.73 12.99 -1.04
CA ALA A 44 -10.14 14.20 -0.32
C ALA A 44 -10.27 15.42 -1.27
N VAL A 45 -9.39 15.55 -2.25
CA VAL A 45 -9.52 16.56 -3.31
C VAL A 45 -10.78 16.30 -4.14
N VAL A 46 -11.03 15.06 -4.57
CA VAL A 46 -12.24 14.70 -5.31
C VAL A 46 -13.51 15.03 -4.51
N CYS A 47 -13.55 14.70 -3.22
CA CYS A 47 -14.64 15.04 -2.31
C CYS A 47 -14.89 16.55 -2.24
N THR A 48 -13.82 17.34 -2.18
CA THR A 48 -13.89 18.81 -2.21
C THR A 48 -14.45 19.33 -3.54
N LEU A 49 -14.00 18.79 -4.68
CA LEU A 49 -14.51 19.14 -6.01
C LEU A 49 -15.98 18.75 -6.19
N ALA A 50 -16.44 17.72 -5.49
CA ALA A 50 -17.85 17.32 -5.46
C ALA A 50 -18.71 18.23 -4.56
N GLY A 51 -18.13 19.14 -3.78
CA GLY A 51 -18.84 19.96 -2.80
C GLY A 51 -19.34 19.17 -1.59
N LEU A 52 -18.73 18.02 -1.30
CA LEU A 52 -19.10 17.13 -0.20
C LEU A 52 -18.20 17.36 1.01
N GLN A 53 -18.67 16.92 2.19
CA GLN A 53 -17.86 16.91 3.41
C GLN A 53 -17.13 15.57 3.55
N PRO A 54 -15.81 15.57 3.83
CA PRO A 54 -15.05 14.34 4.02
C PRO A 54 -15.54 13.53 5.23
N GLU A 55 -15.68 12.21 5.08
CA GLU A 55 -15.93 11.30 6.21
C GLU A 55 -14.67 11.18 7.09
N PRO A 56 -14.80 11.17 8.44
CA PRO A 56 -13.69 10.84 9.31
C PRO A 56 -13.09 9.46 8.98
N ARG A 57 -11.76 9.39 8.80
CA ARG A 57 -11.09 8.12 8.47
C ARG A 57 -11.09 7.19 9.68
N LYS A 58 -11.77 6.04 9.54
CA LYS A 58 -11.80 4.98 10.57
C LYS A 58 -10.42 4.33 10.75
N PRO A 59 -10.08 3.79 11.94
CA PRO A 59 -8.79 3.17 12.19
C PRO A 59 -8.45 2.01 11.25
N GLU A 60 -9.44 1.20 10.86
CA GLU A 60 -9.25 0.05 9.96
C GLU A 60 -8.83 0.50 8.56
N VAL A 61 -9.37 1.65 8.10
CA VAL A 61 -8.99 2.27 6.84
C VAL A 61 -7.54 2.73 6.91
N ARG A 62 -7.16 3.46 7.95
CA ARG A 62 -5.79 3.97 8.11
C ARG A 62 -4.77 2.84 8.21
N ASN A 63 -5.09 1.80 8.98
CA ASN A 63 -4.17 0.70 9.29
C ASN A 63 -4.20 -0.42 8.24
N PHE A 64 -5.06 -0.33 7.22
CA PHE A 64 -5.26 -1.37 6.21
C PHE A 64 -3.94 -1.92 5.61
N PRO A 65 -2.98 -1.10 5.13
CA PRO A 65 -1.73 -1.63 4.58
C PRO A 65 -0.89 -2.43 5.59
N ALA A 66 -0.90 -2.01 6.86
CA ALA A 66 -0.21 -2.75 7.92
C ALA A 66 -0.91 -4.08 8.21
N ILE A 67 -2.23 -4.06 8.37
CA ILE A 67 -3.05 -5.27 8.58
C ILE A 67 -2.84 -6.28 7.45
N MET A 68 -2.82 -5.81 6.20
CA MET A 68 -2.66 -6.69 5.04
C MET A 68 -1.27 -7.28 4.93
N ARG A 69 -0.23 -6.50 5.22
CA ARG A 69 1.15 -6.98 5.30
C ARG A 69 1.32 -8.02 6.38
N ASP A 70 0.76 -7.78 7.56
CA ASP A 70 0.80 -8.74 8.65
C ASP A 70 0.05 -10.01 8.29
N THR A 71 -1.10 -9.89 7.60
CA THR A 71 -1.91 -11.01 7.10
C THR A 71 -1.15 -11.87 6.09
N GLY A 72 -0.43 -11.25 5.14
CA GLY A 72 0.31 -11.95 4.09
C GLY A 72 -0.58 -12.80 3.16
N GLY A 73 0.07 -13.65 2.34
CA GLY A 73 -0.59 -14.60 1.46
C GLY A 73 -1.50 -13.96 0.40
N TRP A 74 -2.46 -14.73 -0.11
CA TRP A 74 -3.32 -14.32 -1.23
C TRP A 74 -4.13 -13.04 -0.97
N ARG A 75 -4.53 -12.80 0.29
CA ARG A 75 -5.27 -11.58 0.65
C ARG A 75 -4.39 -10.34 0.51
N CYS A 76 -3.13 -10.43 0.94
CA CYS A 76 -2.18 -9.33 0.81
C CYS A 76 -1.89 -9.03 -0.67
N GLU A 77 -1.67 -10.06 -1.49
CA GLU A 77 -1.43 -9.85 -2.94
C GLU A 77 -2.65 -9.25 -3.64
N LEU A 78 -3.86 -9.74 -3.34
CA LEU A 78 -5.08 -9.16 -3.89
C LEU A 78 -5.30 -7.71 -3.42
N ALA A 79 -4.97 -7.40 -2.17
CA ALA A 79 -5.04 -6.04 -1.65
C ALA A 79 -4.06 -5.10 -2.35
N LYS A 80 -2.83 -5.54 -2.63
CA LYS A 80 -1.85 -4.75 -3.40
C LYS A 80 -2.37 -4.45 -4.79
N GLN A 81 -2.83 -5.47 -5.51
CA GLN A 81 -3.40 -5.31 -6.85
C GLN A 81 -4.57 -4.32 -6.85
N GLY A 82 -5.52 -4.48 -5.92
CA GLY A 82 -6.66 -3.58 -5.86
C GLY A 82 -6.32 -2.14 -5.47
N VAL A 83 -5.24 -1.91 -4.70
CA VAL A 83 -4.70 -0.57 -4.47
C VAL A 83 -4.09 0.01 -5.74
N ASP A 84 -3.41 -0.81 -6.54
CA ASP A 84 -2.86 -0.39 -7.83
C ASP A 84 -3.97 -0.07 -8.84
N ASP A 85 -5.04 -0.87 -8.89
CA ASP A 85 -6.21 -0.63 -9.73
C ASP A 85 -6.93 0.67 -9.35
N LEU A 86 -7.08 0.92 -8.04
CA LEU A 86 -7.63 2.19 -7.54
C LEU A 86 -6.79 3.39 -7.99
N ALA A 87 -5.46 3.30 -7.91
CA ALA A 87 -4.58 4.36 -8.36
C ALA A 87 -4.71 4.61 -9.87
N ALA A 88 -4.80 3.54 -10.67
CA ALA A 88 -4.97 3.62 -12.12
C ALA A 88 -6.27 4.32 -12.56
N ILE A 89 -7.31 4.30 -11.72
CA ILE A 89 -8.57 5.04 -11.98
C ILE A 89 -8.50 6.47 -11.41
N MET A 90 -7.97 6.61 -10.18
CA MET A 90 -7.96 7.88 -9.46
C MET A 90 -7.07 8.94 -10.14
N GLU A 91 -5.88 8.57 -10.60
CA GLU A 91 -4.92 9.50 -11.20
C GLU A 91 -5.50 10.19 -12.47
N PRO A 92 -5.95 9.47 -13.51
CA PRO A 92 -6.54 10.11 -14.68
C PRO A 92 -7.88 10.78 -14.36
N GLY A 93 -8.69 10.19 -13.47
CA GLY A 93 -9.97 10.78 -13.04
C GLY A 93 -9.79 12.16 -12.42
N LEU A 94 -8.91 12.28 -11.42
CA LEU A 94 -8.60 13.55 -10.77
C LEU A 94 -7.98 14.56 -11.75
N ALA A 95 -7.06 14.12 -12.62
CA ALA A 95 -6.47 14.99 -13.64
C ALA A 95 -7.54 15.58 -14.57
N ALA A 96 -8.52 14.78 -14.99
CA ALA A 96 -9.62 15.24 -15.82
C ALA A 96 -10.50 16.26 -15.09
N LEU A 97 -10.84 16.02 -13.81
CA LEU A 97 -11.64 16.95 -13.00
C LEU A 97 -10.93 18.30 -12.81
N LEU A 98 -9.61 18.29 -12.58
CA LEU A 98 -8.80 19.49 -12.48
C LEU A 98 -8.75 20.25 -13.81
N ALA A 99 -8.64 19.54 -14.94
CA ALA A 99 -8.67 20.16 -16.26
C ALA A 99 -10.01 20.84 -16.58
N VAL A 100 -11.14 20.21 -16.20
CA VAL A 100 -12.48 20.82 -16.32
C VAL A 100 -12.58 22.08 -15.46
N SER A 101 -12.13 21.99 -14.20
CA SER A 101 -12.12 23.12 -13.26
C SER A 101 -11.28 24.30 -13.78
N ALA A 102 -10.11 24.01 -14.36
CA ALA A 102 -9.22 25.02 -14.93
C ALA A 102 -9.83 25.78 -16.13
N ARG A 103 -10.84 25.19 -16.79
CA ARG A 103 -11.62 25.85 -17.85
C ARG A 103 -12.80 26.67 -17.32
N GLY A 104 -12.94 26.81 -15.99
CA GLY A 104 -14.05 27.48 -15.34
C GLY A 104 -15.37 26.69 -15.37
N GLN A 105 -15.32 25.42 -15.75
CA GLN A 105 -16.49 24.53 -15.77
C GLN A 105 -16.59 23.78 -14.43
N SER A 106 -17.81 23.47 -14.00
CA SER A 106 -18.02 22.73 -12.77
C SER A 106 -17.72 21.23 -12.97
N PRO A 107 -16.80 20.62 -12.19
CA PRO A 107 -16.55 19.18 -12.22
C PRO A 107 -17.48 18.38 -11.30
N ALA A 108 -18.40 19.03 -10.57
CA ALA A 108 -19.01 18.47 -9.36
C ALA A 108 -19.76 17.13 -9.58
N ALA A 109 -20.50 16.99 -10.68
CA ALA A 109 -21.22 15.76 -10.99
C ALA A 109 -20.27 14.58 -11.24
N ALA A 110 -19.21 14.80 -12.03
CA ALA A 110 -18.20 13.77 -12.30
C ALA A 110 -17.35 13.46 -11.05
N ALA A 111 -17.04 14.47 -10.24
CA ALA A 111 -16.35 14.29 -8.97
C ALA A 111 -17.18 13.45 -7.98
N THR A 112 -18.50 13.65 -7.94
CA THR A 112 -19.41 12.85 -7.12
C THR A 112 -19.40 11.38 -7.52
N ALA A 113 -19.42 11.10 -8.84
CA ALA A 113 -19.35 9.73 -9.35
C ALA A 113 -18.02 9.05 -8.95
N LEU A 114 -16.88 9.71 -9.22
CA LEU A 114 -15.56 9.17 -8.87
C LEU A 114 -15.39 8.98 -7.35
N TRP A 115 -15.94 9.89 -6.54
CA TRP A 115 -15.95 9.75 -5.09
C TRP A 115 -16.69 8.48 -4.65
N HIS A 116 -17.89 8.23 -5.18
CA HIS A 116 -18.65 7.03 -4.84
C HIS A 116 -17.97 5.75 -5.31
N GLU A 117 -17.38 5.75 -6.51
CA GLU A 117 -16.59 4.61 -7.01
C GLU A 117 -15.42 4.29 -6.07
N PHE A 118 -14.69 5.31 -5.62
CA PHE A 118 -13.63 5.15 -4.62
C PHE A 118 -14.17 4.58 -3.30
N LEU A 119 -15.31 5.07 -2.80
CA LEU A 119 -15.92 4.55 -1.56
C LEU A 119 -16.26 3.06 -1.68
N VAL A 120 -16.89 2.66 -2.79
CA VAL A 120 -17.30 1.26 -3.04
C VAL A 120 -16.09 0.36 -3.17
N ALA A 121 -15.10 0.75 -3.98
CA ALA A 121 -13.89 -0.03 -4.17
C ALA A 121 -13.06 -0.14 -2.87
N ARG A 122 -12.92 0.95 -2.11
CA ARG A 122 -12.29 0.93 -0.78
C ARG A 122 -13.01 -0.02 0.16
N ALA A 123 -14.34 0.03 0.21
CA ALA A 123 -15.12 -0.88 1.04
C ALA A 123 -14.88 -2.34 0.64
N GLY A 124 -14.81 -2.63 -0.67
CA GLY A 124 -14.44 -3.93 -1.21
C GLY A 124 -13.08 -4.42 -0.72
N LEU A 125 -12.05 -3.56 -0.74
CA LEU A 125 -10.72 -3.90 -0.22
C LEU A 125 -10.73 -4.20 1.28
N LEU A 126 -11.51 -3.46 2.06
CA LEU A 126 -11.61 -3.69 3.51
C LEU A 126 -12.23 -5.06 3.84
N THR A 127 -13.02 -5.66 2.94
CA THR A 127 -13.52 -7.04 3.13
C THR A 127 -12.43 -8.10 3.12
N LEU A 128 -11.22 -7.76 2.63
CA LEU A 128 -10.06 -8.65 2.68
C LEU A 128 -9.42 -8.73 4.07
N ILE A 129 -9.77 -7.82 4.98
CA ILE A 129 -9.29 -7.90 6.38
C ILE A 129 -9.81 -9.20 7.00
N PRO A 130 -8.93 -10.09 7.49
CA PRO A 130 -9.37 -11.33 8.11
C PRO A 130 -10.19 -11.05 9.38
N PRO A 131 -11.20 -11.88 9.70
CA PRO A 131 -11.91 -11.78 10.97
C PRO A 131 -10.93 -11.91 12.14
N LEU A 132 -11.06 -11.03 13.13
CA LEU A 132 -10.30 -11.12 14.37
C LEU A 132 -10.64 -12.45 15.06
N GLY A 133 -9.73 -13.42 15.03
CA GLY A 133 -9.88 -14.70 15.75
C GLY A 133 -9.59 -16.00 14.97
N ILE A 134 -9.24 -15.97 13.69
CA ILE A 134 -8.91 -17.21 12.96
C ILE A 134 -7.44 -17.56 13.18
N LYS A 135 -7.18 -18.54 14.06
CA LYS A 135 -5.87 -19.19 14.22
C LYS A 135 -5.31 -19.57 12.85
N ARG A 136 -4.11 -19.10 12.52
CA ARG A 136 -3.36 -19.59 11.36
C ARG A 136 -3.17 -21.09 11.52
N ARG A 137 -3.71 -21.89 10.60
CA ARG A 137 -3.36 -23.31 10.54
C ARG A 137 -1.85 -23.38 10.23
N PRO A 138 -1.07 -24.20 10.97
CA PRO A 138 0.37 -24.35 10.77
C PRO A 138 0.71 -24.90 9.39
#